data_AF-A0A833GMT3-F1
#
_entry.id   AF-A0A833GMT3-F1
#
_cell.length_a   1.000
_cell.length_b   1.000
_cell.length_c   1.000
_cell.angle_alpha   90.00
_cell.angle_beta   90.00
_cell.angle_gamma   90.00
#
_symmetry.space_group_name_H-M   'P 1'
#
loop_
_entity.id
_entity.type
_entity.pdbx_description
1 polymer ?
#
loop_
_entity_poly.entity_id
_entity_poly.type
_entity_poly.pdbx_seq_one_letter_code
_entity_poly.pdbx_strand_id
1 'polypeptide(L)'
;MKRDLVRELIERWRGDSGSTYQSWFLWEERLKNFRSIRRGISQVVAEIEAGTFGAAYRGSSLEIIVHSIAEQRQIFKGADHAFLWKPKLRIPDIYENAD
;
A
#
# COMPACT_ATOMS: atom_id res chain seq x y z
N MET A 1 19.36 25.24 18.53
CA MET A 1 20.31 24.58 17.60
C MET A 1 19.74 23.31 16.93
N LYS A 2 19.53 22.18 17.63
CA LYS A 2 18.99 20.95 16.95
C LYS A 2 17.57 21.12 16.36
N ARG A 3 16.68 21.85 17.04
CA ARG A 3 15.32 22.11 16.53
C ARG A 3 15.32 23.03 15.30
N ASP A 4 16.25 23.97 15.25
CA ASP A 4 16.37 24.93 14.15
C ASP A 4 16.86 24.23 12.88
N LEU A 5 17.80 23.30 13.03
CA LEU A 5 18.27 22.44 11.93
C LEU A 5 17.15 21.55 11.37
N VAL A 6 16.35 20.91 12.24
CA VAL A 6 15.21 20.09 11.80
C VAL A 6 14.20 20.93 11.01
N ARG A 7 13.90 22.15 11.49
CA ARG A 7 13.00 23.07 10.78
C ARG A 7 13.55 23.42 9.40
N GLU A 8 14.82 23.76 9.31
CA GLU A 8 15.47 24.10 8.04
C GLU A 8 15.42 22.92 7.04
N LEU A 9 15.69 21.70 7.51
CA LEU A 9 15.58 20.50 6.68
C LEU A 9 14.16 20.25 6.17
N ILE A 10 13.14 20.49 7.01
CA ILE A 10 11.73 20.38 6.59
C ILE A 10 11.40 21.40 5.52
N GLU A 11 11.82 22.66 5.66
CA GLU A 11 11.54 23.70 4.67
C GLU A 11 12.25 23.41 3.33
N ARG A 12 13.50 22.93 3.37
CA ARG A 12 14.20 22.47 2.16
C ARG A 12 13.48 21.29 1.49
N TRP A 13 13.06 20.29 2.25
CA TRP A 13 12.28 19.16 1.72
C TRP A 13 10.95 19.61 1.12
N ARG A 14 10.26 20.57 1.74
CA ARG A 14 9.01 21.12 1.20
C ARG A 14 9.22 21.91 -0.09
N GLY A 15 10.33 22.62 -0.22
CA GLY A 15 10.65 23.43 -1.41
C GLY A 15 11.19 22.63 -2.60
N ASP A 16 11.71 21.43 -2.37
CA ASP A 16 12.25 20.57 -3.43
C ASP A 16 11.12 19.97 -4.28
N SER A 17 11.14 20.23 -5.59
CA SER A 17 10.16 19.74 -6.57
C SER A 17 10.22 18.21 -6.76
N GLY A 18 11.36 17.59 -6.49
CA GLY A 18 11.54 16.14 -6.51
C GLY A 18 11.10 15.44 -5.23
N SER A 19 10.79 16.20 -4.17
CA SER A 19 10.40 15.65 -2.87
C SER A 19 9.06 14.95 -2.92
N THR A 20 8.85 14.03 -1.98
CA THR A 20 7.53 13.42 -1.73
C THR A 20 6.50 14.44 -1.20
N TYR A 21 6.93 15.59 -0.66
CA TYR A 21 5.99 16.66 -0.28
C TYR A 21 5.27 17.22 -1.51
N GLN A 22 6.04 17.63 -2.51
CA GLN A 22 5.52 18.24 -3.74
C GLN A 22 4.89 17.19 -4.67
N SER A 23 5.56 16.05 -4.85
CA SER A 23 5.14 15.03 -5.83
C SER A 23 4.05 14.07 -5.34
N TRP A 24 3.81 13.99 -4.03
CA TRP A 24 2.82 13.07 -3.46
C TRP A 24 1.90 13.71 -2.40
N PHE A 25 2.44 14.43 -1.42
CA PHE A 25 1.63 14.95 -0.31
C PHE A 25 0.66 16.06 -0.76
N LEU A 26 1.05 16.90 -1.71
CA LEU A 26 0.18 17.92 -2.30
C LEU A 26 -0.65 17.40 -3.48
N TRP A 27 -0.51 16.12 -3.85
CA TRP A 27 -1.29 15.54 -4.93
C TRP A 27 -2.74 15.29 -4.48
N GLU A 28 -3.70 15.92 -5.15
CA GLU A 28 -5.11 15.91 -4.75
C GLU A 28 -5.75 14.50 -4.81
N GLU A 29 -5.32 13.66 -5.75
CA GLU A 29 -5.86 12.31 -5.91
C GLU A 29 -5.43 11.36 -4.78
N ARG A 30 -4.39 11.69 -3.98
CA ARG A 30 -3.91 10.83 -2.90
C ARG A 30 -5.02 10.43 -1.93
N LEU A 31 -5.91 11.37 -1.57
CA LEU A 31 -6.99 11.12 -0.62
C LEU A 31 -8.10 10.26 -1.23
N LYS A 32 -8.29 10.29 -2.54
CA LYS A 32 -9.21 9.40 -3.24
C LYS A 32 -8.62 7.99 -3.30
N ASN A 33 -7.35 7.86 -3.67
CA ASN A 33 -6.63 6.59 -3.69
C ASN A 33 -6.65 5.91 -2.31
N PHE A 34 -6.31 6.64 -1.24
CA PHE A 34 -6.35 6.10 0.12
C PHE A 34 -7.75 5.71 0.58
N ARG A 35 -8.78 6.47 0.21
CA ARG A 35 -10.17 6.09 0.49
C ARG A 35 -10.57 4.82 -0.25
N SER A 36 -10.16 4.67 -1.51
CA SER A 36 -10.40 3.46 -2.30
C SER A 36 -9.73 2.24 -1.68
N ILE A 37 -8.42 2.34 -1.36
CA ILE A 37 -7.65 1.28 -0.70
C ILE A 37 -8.31 0.90 0.63
N ARG A 38 -8.67 1.87 1.47
CA ARG A 38 -9.32 1.59 2.76
C ARG A 38 -10.64 0.84 2.60
N ARG A 39 -11.48 1.26 1.65
CA ARG A 39 -12.77 0.59 1.36
C ARG A 39 -12.54 -0.84 0.89
N GLY A 40 -11.59 -1.04 -0.01
CA GLY A 40 -11.26 -2.36 -0.50
C GLY A 40 -10.70 -3.30 0.56
N ILE A 41 -9.83 -2.81 1.46
CA ILE A 41 -9.39 -3.60 2.62
C ILE A 41 -10.59 -3.99 3.48
N SER A 42 -11.54 -3.07 3.70
CA SER A 42 -12.75 -3.36 4.47
C SER A 42 -13.60 -4.45 3.80
N GLN A 43 -13.66 -4.46 2.47
CA GLN A 43 -14.33 -5.51 1.71
C GLN A 43 -13.63 -6.87 1.85
N VAL A 44 -12.30 -6.92 1.71
CA VAL A 44 -11.52 -8.15 1.91
C VAL A 44 -11.79 -8.73 3.31
N VAL A 45 -11.76 -7.89 4.35
CA VAL A 45 -12.05 -8.30 5.72
C VAL A 45 -13.46 -8.87 5.85
N ALA A 46 -14.47 -8.19 5.28
CA ALA A 46 -15.85 -8.67 5.31
C ALA A 46 -16.04 -10.02 4.60
N GLU A 47 -15.36 -10.23 3.47
CA GLU A 47 -15.38 -11.51 2.74
C GLU A 47 -14.74 -12.64 3.56
N ILE A 48 -13.66 -12.35 4.29
CA ILE A 48 -13.01 -13.32 5.20
C ILE A 48 -13.94 -13.67 6.35
N GLU A 49 -14.52 -12.66 7.02
CA GLU A 49 -15.45 -12.85 8.14
C GLU A 49 -16.71 -13.63 7.72
N ALA A 50 -17.19 -13.42 6.49
CA ALA A 50 -18.33 -14.15 5.94
C ALA A 50 -17.98 -15.56 5.41
N GLY A 51 -16.70 -15.94 5.38
CA GLY A 51 -16.25 -17.20 4.79
C GLY A 51 -16.44 -17.27 3.27
N THR A 52 -16.62 -16.14 2.59
CA THR A 52 -16.80 -16.05 1.14
C THR A 52 -15.52 -15.68 0.39
N PHE A 53 -14.45 -15.35 1.13
CA PHE A 53 -13.13 -15.12 0.55
C PHE A 53 -12.59 -16.41 -0.09
N GLY A 54 -12.51 -16.41 -1.41
CA GLY A 54 -12.08 -17.59 -2.18
C GLY A 54 -10.60 -17.93 -1.98
N ALA A 55 -10.24 -19.18 -2.27
CA ALA A 55 -8.85 -19.65 -2.18
C ALA A 55 -7.93 -19.09 -3.29
N ALA A 56 -8.51 -18.59 -4.39
CA ALA A 56 -7.76 -18.04 -5.51
C ALA A 56 -7.49 -16.55 -5.31
N TYR A 57 -6.22 -16.16 -5.41
CA TYR A 57 -5.84 -14.74 -5.44
C TYR A 57 -6.34 -14.03 -6.71
N ARG A 58 -6.21 -14.68 -7.87
CA ARG A 58 -6.67 -14.10 -9.14
C ARG A 58 -8.19 -13.95 -9.14
N GLY A 59 -8.67 -12.76 -9.49
CA GLY A 59 -10.07 -12.38 -9.48
C GLY A 59 -10.61 -12.03 -8.09
N SER A 60 -9.79 -12.08 -7.04
CA SER A 60 -10.22 -11.74 -5.67
C SER A 60 -10.24 -10.23 -5.43
N SER A 61 -10.99 -9.81 -4.41
CA SER A 61 -10.93 -8.47 -3.85
C SER A 61 -9.51 -8.10 -3.40
N LEU A 62 -8.71 -9.07 -2.93
CA LEU A 62 -7.33 -8.85 -2.50
C LEU A 62 -6.41 -8.47 -3.68
N GLU A 63 -6.58 -9.09 -4.85
CA GLU A 63 -5.77 -8.76 -6.04
C GLU A 63 -5.95 -7.29 -6.44
N ILE A 64 -7.20 -6.81 -6.46
CA ILE A 64 -7.53 -5.41 -6.82
C ILE A 64 -6.83 -4.42 -5.88
N ILE A 65 -6.78 -4.74 -4.58
CA ILE A 65 -6.22 -3.85 -3.57
C ILE A 65 -4.71 -3.88 -3.53
N VAL A 66 -4.08 -5.05 -3.71
CA VAL A 66 -2.63 -5.14 -3.87
C VAL A 66 -2.19 -4.35 -5.10
N HIS A 67 -2.91 -4.45 -6.23
CA HIS A 67 -2.64 -3.62 -7.40
C HIS A 67 -2.78 -2.12 -7.11
N SER A 68 -3.87 -1.71 -6.46
CA SER A 68 -4.11 -0.30 -6.11
C SER A 68 -3.02 0.30 -5.20
N ILE A 69 -2.46 -0.52 -4.29
CA ILE A 69 -1.33 -0.12 -3.42
C ILE A 69 -0.04 -0.02 -4.23
N ALA A 70 0.26 -1.01 -5.07
CA ALA A 70 1.46 -1.03 -5.90
C ALA A 70 1.52 0.13 -6.91
N GLU A 71 0.36 0.63 -7.35
CA GLU A 71 0.26 1.79 -8.23
C GLU A 71 0.62 3.13 -7.55
N GLN A 72 0.75 3.18 -6.23
CA GLN A 72 1.15 4.39 -5.49
C GLN A 72 2.68 4.62 -5.54
N ARG A 73 3.24 4.62 -6.75
CA ARG A 73 4.69 4.67 -7.06
C ARG A 73 5.40 5.90 -6.49
N GLN A 74 4.65 6.97 -6.24
CA GLN A 74 5.18 8.20 -5.68
C GLN A 74 5.62 8.02 -4.21
N ILE A 75 5.02 7.07 -3.48
CA ILE A 75 5.44 6.69 -2.11
C ILE A 75 6.45 5.55 -2.16
N PHE A 76 6.27 4.61 -3.09
CA PHE A 76 6.98 3.34 -3.12
C PHE A 76 8.10 3.27 -4.16
N LYS A 77 8.78 4.39 -4.46
CA LYS A 77 9.92 4.40 -5.41
C LYS A 77 10.94 3.31 -5.03
N GLY A 78 11.05 2.28 -5.87
CA GLY A 78 11.95 1.12 -5.66
C GLY A 78 11.37 -0.03 -4.82
N ALA A 79 10.29 0.20 -4.08
CA ALA A 79 9.52 -0.82 -3.36
C ALA A 79 8.35 -1.39 -4.19
N ASP A 80 8.06 -0.82 -5.37
CA ASP A 80 7.13 -1.38 -6.37
C ASP A 80 7.36 -2.90 -6.55
N HIS A 81 8.62 -3.33 -6.53
CA HIS A 81 9.01 -4.74 -6.67
C HIS A 81 8.55 -5.64 -5.52
N ALA A 82 8.42 -5.15 -4.28
CA ALA A 82 7.94 -5.98 -3.16
C ALA A 82 6.44 -6.32 -3.31
N PHE A 83 5.66 -5.45 -3.95
CA PHE A 83 4.24 -5.66 -4.23
C PHE A 83 3.99 -6.33 -5.58
N LEU A 84 4.87 -6.12 -6.57
CA LEU A 84 4.79 -6.69 -7.91
C LEU A 84 5.55 -8.02 -8.06
N TRP A 85 6.34 -8.45 -7.08
CA TRP A 85 6.99 -9.76 -7.13
C TRP A 85 5.91 -10.82 -7.21
N LYS A 86 5.91 -11.60 -8.32
CA LYS A 86 5.10 -12.80 -8.50
C LYS A 86 4.94 -13.49 -7.15
N PRO A 87 3.73 -13.45 -6.55
CA PRO A 87 3.54 -14.10 -5.30
C PRO A 87 3.81 -15.57 -5.55
N LYS A 88 4.79 -16.15 -4.87
CA LYS A 88 4.66 -17.57 -4.53
C LYS A 88 3.52 -17.63 -3.50
N LEU A 89 2.28 -17.41 -3.95
CA LEU A 89 1.05 -17.65 -3.20
C LEU A 89 0.77 -19.16 -3.15
N ARG A 90 1.80 -19.92 -2.79
CA ARG A 90 1.60 -21.07 -1.95
C ARG A 90 2.02 -20.56 -0.58
N ILE A 91 1.04 -20.23 0.26
CA ILE A 91 1.28 -20.32 1.69
C ILE A 91 1.80 -21.75 1.87
N PRO A 92 3.07 -21.98 2.26
CA PRO A 92 3.51 -23.34 2.56
C PRO A 92 2.54 -23.90 3.60
N ASP A 93 2.27 -25.20 3.63
CA ASP A 93 1.32 -25.91 4.51
C ASP A 93 1.59 -25.77 6.02
N ILE A 94 1.86 -24.56 6.52
CA ILE A 94 2.08 -24.22 7.91
C ILE A 94 0.80 -24.32 8.76
N TYR A 95 -0.34 -24.61 8.13
CA TYR A 95 -1.62 -24.89 8.79
C TYR A 95 -2.02 -26.38 8.74
N GLU A 96 -1.20 -27.29 8.22
CA GLU A 96 -1.57 -28.71 8.13
C GLU A 96 -1.49 -29.50 9.45
N ASN A 97 -1.12 -28.90 10.58
CA ASN A 97 -1.12 -29.63 11.85
C ASN A 97 -1.91 -28.88 12.92
N ALA A 98 -3.14 -29.36 13.15
CA ALA A 98 -3.99 -29.00 14.28
C ALA A 98 -3.91 -30.07 15.40
N ASP A 99 -2.78 -30.77 15.50
CA ASP A 99 -2.46 -31.64 16.64
C ASP A 99 -1.86 -30.84 17.81
#